data_AF-A0A1G1ZBP8-F1
#
_entry.id   AF-A0A1G1ZBP8-F1
#
_cell.length_a   1.000
_cell.length_b   1.000
_cell.length_c   1.000
_cell.angle_alpha   90.00
_cell.angle_beta   90.00
_cell.angle_gamma   90.00
#
_symmetry.space_group_name_H-M   'P 1'
#
loop_
_entity.id
_entity.type
_entity.pdbx_description
1 polymer ?
#
loop_
_entity_poly.entity_id
_entity_poly.type
_entity_poly.pdbx_seq_one_letter_code
_entity_poly.pdbx_strand_id
1 'polypeptide(L)' 'MVVKKREGEQTAALIYRFTKKIQQSGVLREAKKRRFSHRRVTRNKRHISAMYKAEKTQAILKERKLGLL' A
#
# COMPACT_ATOMS: atom_id res chain seq x y z
N MET A 1 14.54 5.61 11.49
CA MET A 1 13.68 4.41 11.47
C MET A 1 14.40 3.27 12.18
N VAL A 2 14.35 3.21 13.51
CA VAL A 2 15.08 2.17 14.27
C VAL A 2 14.10 1.46 15.21
N VAL A 3 14.25 0.15 15.35
CA VAL A 3 13.56 -0.67 16.35
C VAL A 3 14.64 -1.18 17.29
N LYS A 4 14.57 -0.75 18.55
CA LYS A 4 15.45 -1.26 19.61
C LYS A 4 14.76 -2.41 20.33
N LYS A 5 15.56 -3.40 20.75
CA LYS A 5 15.12 -4.49 21.61
C LYS A 5 14.68 -3.91 22.96
N ARG A 6 13.55 -4.37 23.47
CA ARG A 6 13.09 -4.06 24.82
C ARG A 6 13.61 -5.12 25.79
N GLU A 7 13.80 -4.76 27.06
CA GLU A 7 14.16 -5.73 28.10
C GLU A 7 13.05 -6.78 28.25
N GLY A 8 13.45 -8.05 28.40
CA GLY A 8 12.52 -9.19 28.47
C GLY A 8 11.84 -9.58 27.15
N GLU A 9 12.14 -8.92 26.02
CA GLU A 9 11.49 -9.22 24.74
C GLU A 9 12.06 -10.50 24.10
N GLN A 10 11.17 -11.44 23.77
CA GLN A 10 11.50 -12.61 22.96
C GLN A 10 11.93 -12.17 21.55
N THR A 11 12.99 -12.79 21.02
CA THR A 11 13.59 -12.43 19.72
C THR A 11 12.58 -12.43 18.57
N ALA A 12 11.61 -13.36 18.58
CA ALA A 12 10.55 -13.43 17.58
C ALA A 12 9.64 -12.18 17.57
N ALA A 13 9.31 -11.64 18.75
CA ALA A 13 8.47 -10.44 18.87
C ALA A 13 9.18 -9.20 18.33
N LEU A 14 10.50 -9.10 18.54
CA LEU A 14 11.33 -8.04 17.97
C LEU A 14 11.33 -8.08 16.44
N ILE A 15 11.50 -9.27 15.84
CA ILE A 15 11.47 -9.47 14.38
C ILE A 15 10.10 -9.07 13.83
N TYR A 16 9.00 -9.48 14.47
CA TYR A 16 7.65 -9.11 14.04
C TYR A 16 7.43 -7.59 14.06
N ARG A 17 7.88 -6.89 15.11
CA ARG A 17 7.77 -5.42 15.17
C ARG A 17 8.59 -4.75 14.08
N PHE A 18 9.79 -5.26 13.81
CA PHE A 18 10.63 -4.77 12.73
C PHE A 18 9.96 -4.95 11.37
N THR A 19 9.45 -6.15 11.06
CA THR A 19 8.78 -6.42 9.78
C THR A 19 7.51 -5.58 9.62
N LYS A 20 6.69 -5.45 10.67
CA LYS A 20 5.50 -4.59 10.67
C LYS A 20 5.85 -3.13 10.38
N LYS A 21 6.91 -2.61 11.02
CA LYS A 21 7.36 -1.23 10.82
C LYS A 21 7.90 -1.00 9.40
N ILE A 22 8.61 -1.97 8.83
CA ILE A 22 9.05 -1.92 7.43
C ILE A 22 7.85 -1.94 6.48
N GLN A 23 6.88 -2.81 6.70
CA GLN A 23 5.68 -2.88 5.86
C GLN A 23 4.89 -1.55 5.91
N GLN A 24 4.66 -1.01 7.11
CA GLN A 24 3.97 0.27 7.30
C GLN A 24 4.73 1.45 6.68
N SER A 25 6.06 1.46 6.75
CA SER A 25 6.87 2.53 6.18
C SER A 25 6.78 2.62 4.66
N GLY A 26 6.32 1.56 3.98
CA GLY A 26 6.21 1.52 2.52
C GLY A 26 7.54 1.57 1.78
N VAL A 27 8.69 1.52 2.47
CA VAL A 27 10.04 1.62 1.88
C VAL A 27 10.25 0.57 0.80
N LEU A 28 9.80 -0.66 1.02
CA LEU A 28 9.89 -1.73 0.01
C LEU A 28 9.05 -1.43 -1.25
N ARG A 29 7.87 -0.81 -1.08
CA ARG A 29 7.00 -0.43 -2.21
C ARG A 29 7.64 0.68 -3.02
N GLU A 30 8.20 1.68 -2.34
CA GLU A 30 8.87 2.80 -2.99
C GLU A 30 10.16 2.35 -3.69
N ALA A 31 10.96 1.49 -3.07
CA ALA A 31 12.15 0.91 -3.68
C ALA A 31 11.80 0.12 -4.95
N LYS A 32 10.77 -0.75 -4.90
CA LYS A 32 10.29 -1.49 -6.08
C LYS A 32 9.78 -0.58 -7.19
N LYS A 33 9.06 0.49 -6.83
CA LYS A 33 8.54 1.49 -7.78
C LYS A 33 9.67 2.27 -8.47
N ARG A 34 10.71 2.65 -7.72
CA ARG A 34 11.86 3.41 -8.22
C ARG A 34 12.90 2.56 -8.95
N ARG A 35 12.84 1.23 -8.84
CA ARG A 35 13.79 0.31 -9.48
C ARG A 35 13.91 0.52 -11.00
N PHE A 36 12.83 0.91 -11.66
CA PHE A 36 12.83 1.19 -13.10
C PHE A 36 12.29 2.59 -13.39
N SER A 37 12.94 3.29 -14.32
CA SER A 37 12.43 4.56 -14.83
C SER A 37 11.17 4.32 -15.67
N HIS A 38 10.12 5.07 -15.39
CA HIS A 38 8.86 5.00 -16.13
C HIS A 38 8.64 6.33 -16.86
N ARG A 39 8.20 6.26 -18.12
CA ARG A 39 7.81 7.45 -18.89
C ARG A 39 6.69 8.20 -18.17
N ARG A 40 6.76 9.53 -18.13
CA ARG A 40 5.71 10.37 -17.55
C ARG A 40 4.36 10.08 -18.23
N VAL A 41 3.34 9.79 -17.42
CA VAL A 41 1.99 9.51 -17.91
C VAL A 41 1.35 10.80 -18.45
N THR A 42 0.83 10.73 -19.68
CA THR A 42 0.09 11.80 -20.37
C THR A 42 -1.19 12.20 -19.63
N ARG A 43 -1.68 13.43 -19.82
CA ARG A 43 -2.92 13.94 -19.19
C ARG A 43 -4.13 13.00 -19.39
N ASN A 44 -4.37 12.55 -20.63
CA ASN A 44 -5.52 11.68 -20.94
C ASN A 44 -5.46 10.34 -20.19
N LYS A 45 -4.29 9.70 -20.13
CA LYS A 45 -4.11 8.45 -19.37
C LYS A 45 -4.36 8.64 -17.86
N ARG A 46 -4.02 9.81 -17.30
CA ARG A 46 -4.38 10.12 -15.89
C ARG A 46 -5.88 10.28 -15.71
N HIS A 47 -6.54 10.95 -16.65
CA HIS A 47 -7.99 11.15 -16.65
C HIS A 47 -8.74 9.82 -16.72
N ILE A 48 -8.39 8.95 -17.67
CA ILE A 48 -9.00 7.61 -17.82
C ILE A 48 -8.83 6.79 -16.53
N SER A 49 -7.63 6.82 -15.92
CA SER A 49 -7.39 6.12 -14.65
C SER A 49 -8.24 6.67 -13.51
N ALA A 50 -8.48 7.99 -13.46
CA ALA A 50 -9.34 8.60 -12.45
C ALA A 50 -10.82 8.21 -12.63
N MET A 51 -11.32 8.24 -13.87
CA MET A 51 -12.68 7.80 -14.21
C MET A 51 -12.92 6.35 -13.80
N TYR A 52 -12.01 5.44 -14.19
CA TYR A 52 -12.10 4.03 -13.81
C TYR A 52 -12.16 3.82 -12.29
N LYS A 53 -11.36 4.57 -11.52
CA LYS A 53 -11.38 4.49 -10.05
C LYS A 53 -12.72 4.94 -9.49
N ALA A 54 -13.27 6.04 -9.98
CA ALA A 54 -14.56 6.55 -9.53
C ALA A 54 -15.67 5.54 -9.81
N GLU A 55 -15.73 4.99 -11.02
CA GLU A 55 -16.69 3.94 -11.41
C GLU A 55 -16.57 2.71 -10.52
N LYS A 56 -15.35 2.22 -10.29
CA LYS A 56 -15.13 1.04 -9.45
C LYS A 56 -15.50 1.29 -8.00
N THR A 57 -15.25 2.49 -7.47
CA THR A 57 -15.72 2.87 -6.13
C THR A 57 -17.23 2.83 -6.04
N GLN A 58 -17.97 3.35 -7.03
CA GLN A 58 -19.42 3.28 -7.05
C GLN A 58 -19.94 1.84 -7.14
N ALA A 59 -19.30 0.99 -7.95
CA ALA A 59 -19.64 -0.43 -8.04
C ALA A 59 -19.47 -1.13 -6.69
N ILE A 60 -18.34 -0.91 -6.00
CA ILE A 60 -18.08 -1.48 -4.66
C ILE A 60 -19.12 -0.98 -3.65
N LEU A 61 -19.48 0.31 -3.67
CA LEU A 61 -20.51 0.84 -2.76
C LEU A 61 -21.88 0.18 -3.01
N LYS A 62 -22.23 -0.06 -4.28
CA LYS A 62 -23.45 -0.78 -4.65
C LYS A 62 -23.42 -2.23 -4.17
N GLU A 63 -22.33 -2.95 -4.40
CA GLU A 63 -22.16 -4.35 -3.95
C GLU A 63 -22.28 -4.46 -2.42
N ARG A 64 -21.64 -3.55 -1.67
CA ARG A 64 -21.76 -3.48 -0.21
C ARG A 64 -23.19 -3.19 0.24
N LYS A 65 -23.91 -2.30 -0.46
CA LYS A 65 -25.34 -2.04 -0.19
C LYS A 65 -26.21 -3.28 -0.43
N LEU A 66 -25.84 -4.10 -1.41
CA LEU A 66 -26.56 -5.32 -1.78
C LEU A 66 -26.16 -6.53 -0.91
N GLY A 67 -25.19 -6.40 0.00
CA GLY A 67 -24.72 -7.50 0.86
C GLY A 67 -23.97 -8.60 0.11
N LEU A 68 -23.49 -8.32 -1.10
CA LEU A 68 -22.71 -9.27 -1.92
C LEU A 68 -21.22 -9.30 -1.52
N LEU A 69 -20.80 -8.39 -0.64
CA LEU A 69 -19.42 -8.14 -0.20
C LEU A 69 -19.41 -7.63 1.25
#